data_AF-A0A8J6NNY6-F1
#
_entry.id   AF-A0A8J6NNY6-F1
#
_cell.length_a   1.000
_cell.length_b   1.000
_cell.length_c   1.000
_cell.angle_alpha   90.00
_cell.angle_beta   90.00
_cell.angle_gamma   90.00
#
_symmetry.space_group_name_H-M   'P 1'
#
loop_
_entity.id
_entity.type
_entity.pdbx_description
1 polymer ?
#
loop_
_entity_poly.entity_id
_entity_poly.type
_entity_poly.pdbx_seq_one_letter_code
_entity_poly.pdbx_strand_id
1 'polypeptide(L)'
;MLCSTGWDRFSKKILSSFFFVGHGSPQSPDQPKNLFLLPYDAQYDDVATTGFPMWDIETALKRFIKSKKVVVLADACHSGGVGESFDIARRGNRSVEINPITAGLQNLSNVGDGIAVISASDDKQFSQEGQTWGGGHGVFTYFLLKGLNGEADYNKDGAVTLGELIPYLSEQVRRETRSTQSPTVAGKFDPALSIGK
;
A
#
# COMPACT_ATOMS: atom_id res chain seq x y z
N MET A 1 -29.77 6.45 -42.89
CA MET A 1 -29.99 5.25 -42.06
C MET A 1 -28.91 5.25 -40.99
N LEU A 2 -29.32 5.37 -39.73
CA LEU A 2 -28.47 5.59 -38.55
C LEU A 2 -27.69 4.33 -38.16
N CYS A 3 -26.42 4.48 -37.79
CA CYS A 3 -25.86 3.72 -36.66
C CYS A 3 -24.68 4.49 -36.06
N SER A 4 -25.00 5.47 -35.20
CA SER A 4 -24.06 6.11 -34.31
C SER A 4 -24.07 5.42 -32.93
N THR A 5 -22.91 5.46 -32.26
CA THR A 5 -22.72 5.44 -30.80
C THR A 5 -23.08 4.17 -30.01
N GLY A 6 -22.06 3.47 -29.51
CA GLY A 6 -22.23 2.41 -28.49
C GLY A 6 -20.97 1.99 -27.75
N TRP A 7 -19.77 2.23 -28.29
CA TRP A 7 -18.51 1.76 -27.71
C TRP A 7 -17.78 2.76 -26.79
N ASP A 8 -18.26 3.99 -26.69
CA ASP A 8 -17.59 5.05 -25.89
C ASP A 8 -18.10 5.15 -24.44
N ARG A 9 -19.03 4.27 -24.02
CA ARG A 9 -19.69 4.32 -22.70
C ARG A 9 -19.12 3.39 -21.63
N PHE A 10 -18.24 2.44 -21.98
CA PHE A 10 -17.65 1.51 -21.00
C PHE A 10 -16.29 1.96 -20.42
N SER A 11 -15.71 3.05 -20.92
CA SER A 11 -14.32 3.48 -20.61
C SER A 11 -14.16 4.33 -19.34
N LYS A 12 -15.24 4.75 -18.66
CA LYS A 12 -15.17 5.84 -17.67
C LYS A 12 -15.25 5.48 -16.18
N LYS A 13 -15.42 4.22 -15.79
CA LYS A 13 -15.53 3.81 -14.36
C LYS A 13 -14.93 2.44 -14.05
N ILE A 14 -13.74 2.12 -14.56
CA ILE A 14 -12.99 0.99 -14.00
C ILE A 14 -12.21 1.56 -12.82
N LEU A 15 -12.43 1.03 -11.62
CA LEU A 15 -11.56 1.23 -10.47
C LEU A 15 -10.70 -0.02 -10.35
N SER A 16 -9.39 0.15 -10.31
CA SER A 16 -8.45 -0.96 -10.07
C SER A 16 -7.86 -0.79 -8.68
N SER A 17 -8.04 -1.78 -7.82
CA SER A 17 -7.40 -1.81 -6.50
C SER A 17 -6.29 -2.85 -6.49
N PHE A 18 -5.14 -2.47 -5.92
CA PHE A 18 -4.04 -3.37 -5.61
C PHE A 18 -3.82 -3.31 -4.11
N PHE A 19 -3.90 -4.45 -3.44
CA PHE A 19 -3.64 -4.56 -2.00
C PHE A 19 -2.46 -5.48 -1.78
N PHE A 20 -1.48 -5.01 -1.02
CA PHE A 20 -0.32 -5.78 -0.62
C PHE A 20 -0.15 -5.72 0.90
N VAL A 21 0.08 -6.87 1.50
CA VAL A 21 0.43 -7.02 2.92
C VAL A 21 1.67 -7.87 2.96
N GLY A 22 2.71 -7.39 3.65
CA GLY A 22 3.94 -8.15 3.79
C GLY A 22 5.17 -7.27 3.78
N HIS A 23 6.33 -7.89 3.68
CA HIS A 23 7.59 -7.17 3.73
C HIS A 23 8.00 -6.65 2.36
N GLY A 24 8.87 -5.67 2.38
CA GLY A 24 9.66 -5.30 1.22
C GLY A 24 11.10 -5.10 1.63
N SER A 25 12.01 -5.33 0.70
CA SER A 25 13.43 -5.11 0.92
C SER A 25 14.10 -4.67 -0.38
N PRO A 26 15.17 -3.87 -0.32
CA PRO A 26 16.09 -3.78 -1.44
C PRO A 26 16.72 -5.16 -1.71
N GLN A 27 17.11 -5.41 -2.96
CA GLN A 27 17.77 -6.65 -3.38
C GLN A 27 18.99 -6.97 -2.53
N SER A 28 19.83 -5.96 -2.31
CA SER A 28 21.04 -6.04 -1.49
C SER A 28 21.45 -4.64 -1.02
N PRO A 29 22.33 -4.54 -0.01
CA PRO A 29 22.91 -3.26 0.41
C PRO A 29 23.64 -2.51 -0.71
N ASP A 30 24.20 -3.25 -1.69
CA ASP A 30 24.90 -2.69 -2.84
C ASP A 30 23.94 -2.21 -3.95
N GLN A 31 22.69 -2.67 -3.92
CA GLN A 31 21.64 -2.31 -4.89
C GLN A 31 20.38 -1.78 -4.16
N PRO A 32 20.49 -0.68 -3.39
CA PRO A 32 19.42 -0.19 -2.53
C PRO A 32 18.19 0.35 -3.30
N LYS A 33 18.34 0.58 -4.61
CA LYS A 33 17.26 1.06 -5.50
C LYS A 33 16.43 -0.07 -6.10
N ASN A 34 16.93 -1.30 -6.08
CA ASN A 34 16.22 -2.44 -6.62
C ASN A 34 15.28 -2.96 -5.55
N LEU A 35 14.05 -2.46 -5.55
CA LEU A 35 13.07 -2.71 -4.51
C LEU A 35 12.17 -3.89 -4.86
N PHE A 36 11.96 -4.77 -3.89
CA PHE A 36 11.15 -5.96 -4.01
C PHE A 36 10.11 -6.01 -2.89
N LEU A 37 8.90 -6.43 -3.24
CA LEU A 37 7.93 -6.95 -2.30
C LEU A 37 8.28 -8.40 -2.01
N LEU A 38 8.13 -8.85 -0.78
CA LEU A 38 8.50 -10.19 -0.33
C LEU A 38 7.23 -11.01 -0.11
N PRO A 39 6.91 -11.94 -1.03
CA PRO A 39 5.94 -13.01 -0.79
C PRO A 39 6.28 -13.84 0.45
N TYR A 40 5.33 -14.66 0.91
CA TYR A 40 5.51 -15.50 2.11
C TYR A 40 6.66 -16.51 1.99
N ASP A 41 7.01 -16.92 0.77
CA ASP A 41 8.07 -17.87 0.42
C ASP A 41 9.35 -17.18 -0.07
N ALA A 42 9.42 -15.85 0.01
CA ALA A 42 10.59 -15.09 -0.36
C ALA A 42 11.79 -15.44 0.54
N GLN A 43 12.95 -15.65 -0.09
CA GLN A 43 14.19 -15.94 0.60
C GLN A 43 15.05 -14.68 0.61
N TYR A 44 15.42 -14.20 1.80
CA TYR A 44 16.21 -12.99 1.93
C TYR A 44 17.64 -13.09 1.37
N ASP A 45 18.19 -14.31 1.32
CA ASP A 45 19.47 -14.58 0.69
C ASP A 45 19.36 -14.61 -0.85
N ASP A 46 18.14 -14.70 -1.39
CA ASP A 46 17.85 -14.74 -2.82
C ASP A 46 16.61 -13.90 -3.21
N VAL A 47 16.57 -12.65 -2.74
CA VAL A 47 15.47 -11.71 -3.02
C VAL A 47 15.29 -11.47 -4.53
N ALA A 48 16.37 -11.56 -5.30
CA ALA A 48 16.35 -11.28 -6.73
C ALA A 48 15.49 -12.27 -7.53
N THR A 49 15.41 -13.53 -7.09
CA THR A 49 14.65 -14.58 -7.78
C THR A 49 13.33 -14.90 -7.10
N THR A 50 13.26 -14.71 -5.77
CA THR A 50 12.09 -15.10 -4.96
C THR A 50 11.21 -13.91 -4.58
N GLY A 51 11.73 -12.68 -4.66
CA GLY A 51 10.97 -11.46 -4.43
C GLY A 51 10.18 -11.03 -5.67
N PHE A 52 9.14 -10.23 -5.44
CA PHE A 52 8.36 -9.61 -6.50
C PHE A 52 8.86 -8.19 -6.77
N PRO A 53 9.44 -7.90 -7.95
CA PRO A 53 10.09 -6.62 -8.18
C PRO A 53 9.08 -5.49 -8.35
N MET A 54 9.34 -4.33 -7.74
CA MET A 54 8.43 -3.19 -7.82
C MET A 54 8.34 -2.58 -9.23
N TRP A 55 9.37 -2.73 -10.06
CA TRP A 55 9.31 -2.25 -11.44
C TRP A 55 8.28 -3.01 -12.28
N ASP A 56 7.92 -4.24 -11.91
CA ASP A 56 6.85 -4.97 -12.58
C ASP A 56 5.48 -4.40 -12.22
N ILE A 57 5.29 -3.93 -10.98
CA ILE A 57 4.09 -3.17 -10.58
C ILE A 57 4.01 -1.88 -11.37
N GLU A 58 5.10 -1.11 -11.42
CA GLU A 58 5.16 0.11 -12.23
C GLU A 58 4.85 -0.16 -13.70
N THR A 59 5.42 -1.22 -14.27
CA THR A 59 5.20 -1.60 -15.65
C THR A 59 3.75 -1.99 -15.88
N ALA A 60 3.14 -2.71 -14.94
CA ALA A 60 1.74 -3.08 -15.01
C ALA A 60 0.81 -1.86 -14.95
N LEU A 61 1.08 -0.93 -14.03
CA LEU A 61 0.37 0.34 -13.93
C LEU A 61 0.52 1.18 -15.21
N LYS A 62 1.72 1.24 -15.80
CA LYS A 62 2.02 2.03 -17.01
C LYS A 62 1.42 1.43 -18.28
N ARG A 63 1.52 0.11 -18.45
CA ARG A 63 1.30 -0.54 -19.76
C ARG A 63 0.00 -1.32 -19.87
N PHE A 64 -0.46 -1.91 -18.77
CA PHE A 64 -1.57 -2.88 -18.81
C PHE A 64 -2.84 -2.33 -18.17
N ILE A 65 -2.73 -1.49 -17.15
CA ILE A 65 -3.88 -0.91 -16.46
C ILE A 65 -4.36 0.31 -17.25
N LYS A 66 -5.47 0.15 -17.98
CA LYS A 66 -6.14 1.23 -18.72
C LYS A 66 -7.03 2.13 -17.84
N SER A 67 -7.17 1.77 -16.57
CA SER A 67 -7.96 2.55 -15.61
C SER A 67 -7.32 3.91 -15.37
N LYS A 68 -8.14 4.96 -15.32
CA LYS A 68 -7.71 6.30 -14.88
C LYS A 68 -7.70 6.46 -13.36
N LYS A 69 -8.16 5.45 -12.61
CA LYS A 69 -8.34 5.49 -11.16
C LYS A 69 -7.81 4.20 -10.56
N VAL A 70 -6.68 4.28 -9.87
CA VAL A 70 -6.02 3.15 -9.23
C VAL A 70 -5.81 3.46 -7.76
N VAL A 71 -6.11 2.50 -6.89
CA VAL A 71 -5.82 2.61 -5.46
C VAL A 71 -4.88 1.48 -5.06
N VAL A 72 -3.70 1.85 -4.61
CA VAL A 72 -2.70 0.97 -4.02
C VAL A 72 -2.81 1.09 -2.51
N LEU A 73 -3.04 -0.03 -1.85
CA LEU A 73 -3.15 -0.15 -0.40
C LEU A 73 -2.00 -1.07 0.04
N ALA A 74 -1.10 -0.60 0.90
CA ALA A 74 0.10 -1.35 1.26
C ALA A 74 0.29 -1.40 2.78
N ASP A 75 0.10 -2.58 3.37
CA ASP A 75 0.52 -2.88 4.74
C ASP A 75 1.94 -3.45 4.73
N ALA A 76 2.88 -2.59 4.33
CA ALA A 76 4.25 -2.96 4.02
C ALA A 76 5.26 -2.05 4.69
N CYS A 77 5.29 -2.07 6.02
CA CYS A 77 6.37 -1.51 6.80
C CYS A 77 6.72 -2.43 7.96
N HIS A 78 7.94 -2.98 7.88
CA HIS A 78 8.71 -3.58 8.98
C HIS A 78 7.89 -4.07 10.17
N SER A 79 7.42 -5.32 10.11
CA SER A 79 6.97 -6.01 11.31
C SER A 79 8.17 -6.15 12.24
N GLY A 80 8.09 -5.52 13.41
CA GLY A 80 9.13 -5.59 14.42
C GLY A 80 9.32 -7.04 14.84
N GLY A 81 10.46 -7.64 14.48
CA GLY A 81 10.87 -8.96 14.96
C GLY A 81 11.85 -9.69 14.05
N VAL A 82 11.58 -9.72 12.74
CA VAL A 82 12.41 -10.47 11.78
C VAL A 82 13.45 -9.56 11.10
N GLY A 83 13.07 -8.31 10.80
CA GLY A 83 13.94 -7.32 10.16
C GLY A 83 15.14 -6.91 11.00
N GLU A 84 15.01 -6.73 12.32
CA GLU A 84 16.16 -6.38 13.16
C GLU A 84 17.20 -7.50 13.20
N SER A 85 16.80 -8.75 13.44
CA SER A 85 17.74 -9.89 13.50
C SER A 85 18.36 -10.20 12.13
N PHE A 86 17.56 -10.11 11.06
CA PHE A 86 18.01 -10.41 9.72
C PHE A 86 18.86 -9.30 9.13
N ASP A 87 18.49 -8.04 9.36
CA ASP A 87 19.37 -6.95 9.03
C ASP A 87 20.62 -6.97 9.91
N ILE A 88 20.57 -7.30 11.21
CA ILE A 88 21.77 -7.48 12.05
C ILE A 88 22.69 -8.56 11.48
N ALA A 89 22.15 -9.67 10.96
CA ALA A 89 22.95 -10.73 10.33
C ALA A 89 23.66 -10.29 9.03
N ARG A 90 23.08 -9.33 8.29
CA ARG A 90 23.73 -8.67 7.13
C ARG A 90 24.56 -7.44 7.50
N ARG A 91 24.34 -6.85 8.69
CA ARG A 91 24.93 -5.58 9.18
C ARG A 91 26.27 -5.83 9.88
N GLY A 92 27.29 -6.13 9.09
CA GLY A 92 28.64 -5.71 9.43
C GLY A 92 28.72 -4.18 9.54
N ASN A 93 28.43 -3.64 10.72
CA ASN A 93 28.85 -2.31 11.20
C ASN A 93 28.45 -1.06 10.38
N ARG A 94 27.31 -1.07 9.66
CA ARG A 94 26.77 0.13 9.01
C ARG A 94 25.33 0.37 9.45
N SER A 95 25.12 1.48 10.15
CA SER A 95 23.82 2.07 10.45
C SER A 95 23.08 2.34 9.12
N VAL A 96 22.07 1.53 8.80
CA VAL A 96 21.20 1.78 7.66
C VAL A 96 19.93 2.44 8.18
N GLU A 97 19.86 3.74 7.94
CA GLU A 97 18.64 4.52 7.86
C GLU A 97 17.73 3.97 6.75
N ILE A 98 16.44 3.83 7.06
CA ILE A 98 15.30 3.94 6.15
C ILE A 98 15.18 2.80 5.12
N ASN A 99 14.20 1.90 5.32
CA ASN A 99 13.78 0.97 4.27
C ASN A 99 13.07 1.76 3.16
N PRO A 100 13.61 1.83 1.92
CA PRO A 100 13.07 2.69 0.86
C PRO A 100 11.78 2.13 0.24
N ILE A 101 11.20 1.06 0.76
CA ILE A 101 9.98 0.44 0.23
C ILE A 101 8.80 1.39 0.31
N THR A 102 8.59 2.09 1.42
CA THR A 102 7.51 3.09 1.54
C THR A 102 7.70 4.20 0.51
N ALA A 103 8.93 4.70 0.35
CA ALA A 103 9.24 5.70 -0.66
C ALA A 103 9.02 5.17 -2.09
N GLY A 104 9.39 3.93 -2.37
CA GLY A 104 9.18 3.30 -3.67
C GLY A 104 7.70 3.01 -3.97
N LEU A 105 6.91 2.61 -2.97
CA LEU A 105 5.46 2.49 -3.09
C LEU A 105 4.83 3.85 -3.35
N GLN A 106 5.24 4.90 -2.62
CA GLN A 106 4.79 6.26 -2.87
C GLN A 106 5.16 6.75 -4.27
N ASN A 107 6.31 6.33 -4.82
CA ASN A 107 6.70 6.63 -6.20
C ASN A 107 5.76 6.03 -7.25
N LEU A 108 5.01 4.98 -6.94
CA LEU A 108 3.96 4.46 -7.84
C LEU A 108 2.91 5.53 -8.15
N SER A 109 2.71 6.50 -7.25
CA SER A 109 1.79 7.61 -7.50
C SER A 109 2.26 8.59 -8.58
N ASN A 110 3.57 8.61 -8.89
CA ASN A 110 4.13 9.42 -9.97
C ASN A 110 3.94 8.79 -11.35
N VAL A 111 3.42 7.55 -11.41
CA VAL A 111 3.19 6.83 -12.66
C VAL A 111 2.07 7.46 -13.50
N GLY A 112 1.08 8.11 -12.86
CA GLY A 112 0.02 8.81 -13.56
C GLY A 112 -0.96 9.50 -12.63
N ASP A 113 -1.65 10.50 -13.17
CA ASP A 113 -2.75 11.17 -12.47
C ASP A 113 -3.90 10.17 -12.23
N GLY A 114 -4.42 10.12 -11.00
CA GLY A 114 -5.49 9.20 -10.59
C GLY A 114 -5.02 7.94 -9.85
N ILE A 115 -3.72 7.83 -9.54
CA ILE A 115 -3.18 6.78 -8.66
C ILE A 115 -3.11 7.31 -7.22
N ALA A 116 -3.84 6.68 -6.32
CA ALA A 116 -3.72 6.89 -4.88
C ALA A 116 -2.89 5.74 -4.28
N VAL A 117 -1.88 6.06 -3.49
CA VAL A 117 -1.12 5.08 -2.71
C VAL A 117 -1.35 5.37 -1.24
N ILE A 118 -1.87 4.39 -0.49
CA ILE A 118 -2.06 4.47 0.95
C ILE A 118 -1.19 3.40 1.60
N SER A 119 -0.21 3.81 2.39
CA SER A 119 0.69 2.90 3.11
C SER A 119 0.39 2.89 4.60
N ALA A 120 0.55 1.74 5.25
CA ALA A 120 0.20 1.53 6.65
C ALA A 120 1.03 2.34 7.64
N SER A 121 2.27 2.68 7.29
CA SER A 121 3.11 3.54 8.12
C SER A 121 4.09 4.35 7.28
N ASP A 122 4.75 5.31 7.92
CA ASP A 122 5.87 6.05 7.34
C ASP A 122 7.15 5.19 7.28
N ASP A 123 8.15 5.69 6.56
CA ASP A 123 9.46 5.09 6.30
C ASP A 123 10.31 4.86 7.57
N LYS A 124 9.96 5.55 8.65
CA LYS A 124 10.60 5.49 9.99
C LYS A 124 9.74 4.80 11.04
N GLN A 125 8.60 4.23 10.66
CA GLN A 125 7.64 3.64 11.59
C GLN A 125 7.42 2.16 11.30
N PHE A 126 7.06 1.41 12.35
CA PHE A 126 6.77 -0.01 12.26
C PHE A 126 5.26 -0.24 12.08
N SER A 127 4.88 -1.18 11.22
CA SER A 127 3.50 -1.69 11.21
C SER A 127 3.32 -2.70 12.32
N GLN A 128 2.28 -2.51 13.13
CA GLN A 128 2.00 -3.36 14.28
C GLN A 128 0.98 -4.44 13.93
N GLU A 129 1.24 -5.66 14.38
CA GLU A 129 0.35 -6.82 14.27
C GLU A 129 0.05 -7.41 15.65
N GLY A 130 -1.12 -8.01 15.84
CA GLY A 130 -1.52 -8.47 17.16
C GLY A 130 -2.83 -9.23 17.19
N GLN A 131 -2.96 -10.13 18.17
CA GLN A 131 -4.19 -10.93 18.37
C GLN A 131 -5.44 -10.07 18.63
N THR A 132 -5.25 -8.88 19.20
CA THR A 132 -6.30 -7.89 19.45
C THR A 132 -6.95 -7.36 18.18
N TRP A 133 -6.28 -7.45 17.03
CA TRP A 133 -6.77 -6.99 15.73
C TRP A 133 -7.26 -8.16 14.90
N GLY A 134 -8.41 -8.73 15.29
CA GLY A 134 -9.09 -9.77 14.52
C GLY A 134 -8.34 -11.11 14.41
N GLY A 135 -7.58 -11.50 15.43
CA GLY A 135 -6.90 -12.80 15.47
C GLY A 135 -5.48 -12.81 14.88
N GLY A 136 -4.86 -11.64 14.72
CA GLY A 136 -3.47 -11.51 14.26
C GLY A 136 -3.26 -10.59 13.06
N HIS A 137 -4.25 -9.77 12.66
CA HIS A 137 -4.03 -8.82 11.57
C HIS A 137 -3.10 -7.67 11.99
N GLY A 138 -2.54 -6.99 10.99
CA GLY A 138 -1.97 -5.66 11.14
C GLY A 138 -3.04 -4.64 11.53
N VAL A 139 -2.70 -3.69 12.40
CA VAL A 139 -3.62 -2.62 12.84
C VAL A 139 -4.18 -1.83 11.67
N PHE A 140 -3.37 -1.56 10.65
CA PHE A 140 -3.81 -0.90 9.42
C PHE A 140 -4.82 -1.75 8.66
N THR A 141 -4.47 -3.01 8.36
CA THR A 141 -5.38 -3.94 7.66
C THR A 141 -6.69 -4.12 8.42
N TYR A 142 -6.65 -4.22 9.74
CA TYR A 142 -7.84 -4.36 10.58
C TYR A 142 -8.80 -3.18 10.44
N PHE A 143 -8.30 -1.95 10.58
CA PHE A 143 -9.13 -0.77 10.38
C PHE A 143 -9.51 -0.55 8.93
N LEU A 144 -8.66 -0.90 7.95
CA LEU A 144 -9.02 -0.85 6.53
C LEU A 144 -10.28 -1.69 6.24
N LEU A 145 -10.31 -2.93 6.72
CA LEU A 145 -11.47 -3.81 6.52
C LEU A 145 -12.72 -3.25 7.21
N LYS A 146 -12.60 -2.70 8.42
CA LYS A 146 -13.71 -2.05 9.14
C LYS A 146 -14.23 -0.82 8.42
N GLY A 147 -13.33 0.05 7.97
CA GLY A 147 -13.64 1.24 7.21
C GLY A 147 -14.40 0.91 5.94
N LEU A 148 -13.90 -0.05 5.15
CA LEU A 148 -14.55 -0.52 3.92
C LEU A 148 -15.89 -1.25 4.16
N ASN A 149 -16.13 -1.72 5.39
CA ASN A 149 -17.40 -2.32 5.81
C ASN A 149 -18.40 -1.28 6.37
N GLY A 150 -18.11 0.02 6.18
CA GLY A 150 -19.03 1.12 6.48
C GLY A 150 -18.68 1.94 7.73
N GLU A 151 -17.65 1.57 8.52
CA GLU A 151 -17.25 2.42 9.65
C GLU A 151 -16.65 3.77 9.21
N ALA A 152 -16.17 3.86 7.97
CA ALA A 152 -15.69 5.10 7.38
C ALA A 152 -16.79 5.91 6.68
N ASP A 153 -18.03 5.39 6.57
CA ASP A 153 -19.15 6.14 5.97
C ASP A 153 -19.69 7.17 6.97
N TYR A 154 -19.03 8.33 7.02
CA TYR A 154 -19.39 9.38 7.97
C TYR A 154 -20.65 10.13 7.55
N ASN A 155 -20.90 10.24 6.24
CA ASN A 155 -22.05 10.96 5.71
C ASN A 155 -23.34 10.09 5.64
N LYS A 156 -23.19 8.77 5.81
CA LYS A 156 -24.24 7.74 5.81
C LYS A 156 -24.98 7.61 4.49
N ASP A 157 -24.29 7.81 3.37
CA ASP A 157 -24.84 7.66 2.04
C ASP A 157 -24.74 6.23 1.48
N GLY A 158 -24.13 5.31 2.24
CA GLY A 158 -23.94 3.92 1.84
C GLY A 158 -22.83 3.72 0.81
N ALA A 159 -21.84 4.61 0.78
CA ALA A 159 -20.64 4.46 -0.02
C ALA A 159 -19.42 5.10 0.64
N VAL A 160 -18.44 4.29 1.03
CA VAL A 160 -17.15 4.82 1.52
C VAL A 160 -16.32 5.41 0.38
N THR A 161 -15.95 6.68 0.51
CA THR A 161 -15.05 7.40 -0.40
C THR A 161 -13.60 7.44 0.09
N LEU A 162 -12.64 7.72 -0.79
CA LEU A 162 -11.24 7.97 -0.39
C LEU A 162 -11.13 9.14 0.59
N GLY A 163 -11.94 10.18 0.40
CA GLY A 163 -12.00 11.34 1.27
C GLY A 163 -12.44 11.03 2.70
N GLU A 164 -13.12 9.90 2.91
CA GLU A 164 -13.56 9.43 4.22
C GLU A 164 -12.65 8.32 4.77
N LEU A 165 -12.24 7.39 3.91
CA LEU A 165 -11.39 6.26 4.29
C LEU A 165 -10.02 6.72 4.79
N ILE A 166 -9.39 7.69 4.12
CA ILE A 166 -8.06 8.19 4.50
C ILE A 166 -8.06 8.82 5.91
N PRO A 167 -8.94 9.78 6.25
CA PRO A 167 -8.97 10.32 7.60
C PRO A 167 -9.39 9.28 8.64
N TYR A 168 -10.33 8.37 8.31
CA TYR A 168 -10.69 7.26 9.19
C TYR A 168 -9.47 6.40 9.54
N LEU A 169 -8.70 5.96 8.53
CA LEU A 169 -7.49 5.16 8.72
C LEU A 169 -6.46 5.91 9.56
N SER A 170 -6.22 7.18 9.23
CA SER A 170 -5.26 8.02 9.95
C SER A 170 -5.64 8.16 11.43
N GLU A 171 -6.91 8.41 11.73
CA GLU A 171 -7.40 8.55 13.11
C GLU A 171 -7.30 7.24 13.88
N GLN A 172 -7.85 6.16 13.33
CA GLN A 172 -7.99 4.88 14.04
C GLN A 172 -6.63 4.24 14.31
N VAL A 173 -5.75 4.21 13.29
CA VAL A 173 -4.40 3.63 13.43
C VAL A 173 -3.56 4.44 14.41
N ARG A 174 -3.57 5.77 14.33
CA ARG A 174 -2.83 6.61 15.29
C ARG A 174 -3.37 6.44 16.70
N ARG A 175 -4.70 6.43 16.88
CA ARG A 175 -5.31 6.27 18.20
C ARG A 175 -4.91 4.93 18.82
N GLU A 176 -5.00 3.86 18.05
CA GLU A 176 -4.74 2.51 18.56
C GLU A 176 -3.25 2.26 18.83
N THR A 177 -2.38 2.80 17.99
CA THR A 177 -0.92 2.67 18.16
C THR A 177 -0.32 3.77 19.04
N ARG A 178 -1.13 4.64 19.66
CA ARG A 178 -0.65 5.81 20.43
C ARG A 178 0.33 6.67 19.63
N SER A 179 0.01 6.90 18.36
CA SER A 179 0.78 7.67 17.37
C SER A 179 2.15 7.10 17.00
N THR A 180 2.44 5.85 17.35
CA THR A 180 3.68 5.18 16.93
C THR A 180 3.61 4.66 15.49
N GLN A 181 2.41 4.52 14.93
CA GLN A 181 2.16 4.23 13.53
C GLN A 181 1.24 5.29 12.93
N SER A 182 1.58 5.78 11.75
CA SER A 182 0.84 6.80 11.03
C SER A 182 0.74 6.45 9.55
N PRO A 183 -0.45 6.11 9.04
CA PRO A 183 -0.65 5.85 7.63
C PRO A 183 -0.24 7.06 6.79
N THR A 184 0.36 6.80 5.63
CA THR A 184 0.78 7.82 4.67
C THR A 184 0.00 7.69 3.38
N VAL A 185 -0.21 8.82 2.70
CA VAL A 185 -0.91 8.87 1.41
C VAL A 185 -0.08 9.63 0.39
N ALA A 186 0.02 9.11 -0.83
CA ALA A 186 0.69 9.75 -1.94
C ALA A 186 -0.17 9.71 -3.22
N GLY A 187 0.04 10.71 -4.08
CA GLY A 187 -0.58 10.81 -5.39
C GLY A 187 -1.69 11.85 -5.52
N LYS A 188 -2.09 12.06 -6.77
CA LYS A 188 -3.24 12.90 -7.13
C LYS A 188 -4.43 12.01 -7.42
N PHE A 189 -5.43 12.09 -6.56
CA PHE A 189 -6.65 11.29 -6.68
C PHE A 189 -7.87 12.14 -6.37
N ASP A 190 -9.03 11.61 -6.76
CA ASP A 190 -10.34 12.21 -6.54
C ASP A 190 -10.86 11.77 -5.15
N PRO A 191 -11.00 12.68 -4.17
CA PRO A 191 -11.50 12.31 -2.84
C PRO A 191 -12.92 11.73 -2.87
N ALA A 192 -13.74 12.09 -3.87
CA ALA A 192 -15.08 11.56 -4.05
C ALA A 192 -15.10 10.18 -4.73
N LEU A 193 -13.93 9.58 -4.98
CA LEU A 193 -13.84 8.22 -5.49
C LEU A 193 -14.31 7.23 -4.43
N SER A 194 -15.49 6.67 -4.66
CA SER A 194 -16.00 5.53 -3.89
C SER A 194 -15.12 4.30 -4.11
N ILE A 195 -14.76 3.65 -3.00
CA ILE A 195 -13.93 2.44 -2.94
C ILE A 195 -14.64 1.29 -2.19
N GLY A 196 -15.71 1.59 -1.44
CA GLY A 196 -16.47 0.64 -0.64
C GLY A 196 -17.98 0.87 -0.68
N LYS A 197 -18.70 0.07 0.11
CA LYS A 197 -20.15 0.13 0.33
C LYS A 197 -20.51 1.00 1.52
#